data_AF-A0A5K1E941-F1
#
_entry.id   AF-A0A5K1E941-F1
#
_cell.length_a   1.000
_cell.length_b   1.000
_cell.length_c   1.000
_cell.angle_alpha   90.00
_cell.angle_beta   90.00
_cell.angle_gamma   90.00
#
_symmetry.space_group_name_H-M   'P 1'
#
loop_
_entity.id
_entity.type
_entity.pdbx_description
1 polymer ?
#
loop_
_entity_poly.entity_id
_entity_poly.type
_entity_poly.pdbx_seq_one_letter_code
_entity_poly.pdbx_strand_id
1 'polypeptide(L)' 'VGVQTSKMQMSSGGSESFSWEAYDEDLNSLEEDSVIAVGLLEQINVTRDTTDYLWYKT' A
#
# COMPACT_ATOMS: atom_id res chain seq x y z
N VAL A 1 40.54 9.77 -6.34
CA VAL A 1 39.18 9.31 -5.97
C VAL A 1 38.89 9.85 -4.58
N GLY A 2 37.87 10.70 -4.42
CA GLY A 2 37.54 11.36 -3.15
C GLY A 2 36.43 10.62 -2.41
N VAL A 3 36.52 10.54 -1.08
CA VAL A 3 35.49 9.96 -0.22
C VAL A 3 34.49 11.04 0.18
N GLN A 4 33.20 10.72 0.18
CA GLN A 4 32.16 11.64 0.61
C GLN A 4 32.26 11.85 2.12
N THR A 5 32.45 13.10 2.57
CA THR A 5 32.72 13.46 3.98
C THR A 5 31.51 14.05 4.71
N SER A 6 30.45 14.42 3.99
CA SER A 6 29.25 15.03 4.58
C SER A 6 28.33 13.98 5.21
N LYS A 7 28.00 14.13 6.49
CA LYS A 7 26.95 13.35 7.16
C LYS A 7 25.62 14.08 7.05
N MET A 8 24.61 13.41 6.49
CA MET A 8 23.25 13.92 6.42
C MET A 8 22.59 13.79 7.80
N GLN A 9 21.95 14.85 8.27
CA GLN A 9 21.23 14.86 9.53
C GLN A 9 19.83 15.43 9.32
N MET A 10 18.82 14.72 9.81
CA MET A 10 17.42 15.15 9.80
C MET A 10 17.12 15.79 11.16
N SER A 11 16.65 17.03 11.17
CA SER A 11 16.13 17.70 12.35
C SER A 11 14.60 17.66 12.34
N SER A 12 13.98 17.42 13.50
CA SER A 12 12.52 17.53 13.64
C SER A 12 12.07 18.95 13.32
N GLY A 13 11.20 19.11 12.33
CA GLY A 13 10.68 20.41 11.90
C GLY A 13 9.59 20.92 12.86
N GLY A 14 9.96 21.36 14.06
CA GLY A 14 9.01 21.95 15.01
C GLY A 14 7.92 21.00 15.51
N SER A 15 7.18 21.42 16.54
CA SER A 15 6.17 20.61 17.25
C SER A 15 4.73 20.98 16.86
N GLU A 16 4.51 21.50 15.66
CA GLU A 16 3.15 21.63 15.15
C GLU A 16 2.64 20.23 14.79
N SER A 17 1.72 19.75 15.61
CA SER A 17 1.15 18.41 15.46
C SER A 17 0.09 18.48 14.38
N PHE A 18 0.21 17.63 13.35
CA PHE A 18 -0.87 17.47 12.38
C PHE A 18 -2.07 16.81 13.06
N SER A 19 -3.25 17.41 12.90
CA SER A 19 -4.51 16.79 13.30
C SER A 19 -4.93 15.82 12.20
N TRP A 20 -4.59 14.54 12.35
CA TRP A 20 -4.95 13.49 11.40
C TRP A 20 -6.39 13.04 11.61
N GLU A 21 -7.07 12.82 10.50
CA GLU A 21 -8.29 12.02 10.43
C GLU A 21 -7.94 10.69 9.76
N ALA A 22 -8.59 9.62 10.19
CA ALA A 22 -8.39 8.28 9.65
C ALA A 22 -9.71 7.76 9.06
N TYR A 23 -9.58 6.98 8.00
CA TYR A 23 -10.68 6.25 7.40
C TYR A 23 -10.32 4.77 7.38
N ASP A 24 -11.21 3.95 7.95
CA ASP A 24 -11.10 2.50 7.89
C ASP A 24 -11.76 2.01 6.60
N GLU A 25 -10.99 1.37 5.73
CA GLU A 25 -11.48 0.80 4.49
C GLU A 25 -12.37 -0.42 4.76
N ASP A 26 -13.59 -0.42 4.21
CA ASP A 26 -14.54 -1.53 4.34
C ASP A 26 -14.31 -2.59 3.27
N LEU A 27 -14.06 -3.83 3.70
CA LEU A 27 -13.83 -4.97 2.79
C LEU A 27 -15.13 -5.54 2.20
N ASN A 28 -16.30 -5.18 2.72
CA ASN A 28 -17.59 -5.66 2.23
C ASN A 28 -17.96 -5.06 0.88
N SER A 29 -17.51 -3.84 0.57
CA SER A 29 -17.78 -3.21 -0.74
C SER A 29 -17.02 -3.88 -1.89
N LEU A 30 -15.98 -4.67 -1.60
CA LEU A 30 -15.17 -5.37 -2.59
C LEU A 30 -15.87 -6.56 -3.26
N GLU A 31 -17.08 -6.93 -2.82
CA GLU A 31 -17.88 -7.99 -3.44
C GLU A 31 -18.26 -7.65 -4.90
N GLU A 32 -18.45 -6.35 -5.21
CA GLU A 32 -18.87 -5.88 -6.54
C GLU A 32 -17.81 -6.14 -7.63
N ASP A 33 -16.52 -6.08 -7.28
CA ASP A 33 -15.37 -6.29 -8.18
C ASP A 33 -14.72 -7.67 -8.03
N SER A 34 -15.43 -8.64 -7.45
CA SER A 34 -14.89 -9.97 -7.15
C SER A 34 -14.92 -10.93 -8.36
N VAL A 35 -13.97 -11.89 -8.39
CA VAL A 35 -13.90 -12.95 -9.40
C VAL A 35 -13.95 -14.31 -8.71
N ILE A 36 -14.81 -15.21 -9.19
CA ILE A 36 -14.92 -16.58 -8.69
C ILE A 36 -13.98 -17.51 -9.45
N ALA A 37 -13.14 -18.26 -8.73
CA ALA A 37 -12.20 -19.21 -9.31
C ALA A 37 -12.20 -20.54 -8.54
N VAL A 38 -11.94 -21.64 -9.27
CA VAL A 38 -11.70 -22.95 -8.67
C VAL A 38 -10.20 -23.06 -8.40
N GLY A 39 -9.81 -22.81 -7.15
CA GLY A 39 -8.41 -22.81 -6.70
C GLY A 39 -7.80 -21.40 -6.66
N LEU A 40 -6.49 -21.34 -6.36
CA LEU A 40 -5.76 -20.08 -6.25
C LEU A 40 -5.28 -19.60 -7.62
N LEU A 41 -5.42 -18.30 -7.87
CA LEU A 41 -4.90 -17.63 -9.05
C LEU A 41 -3.56 -16.95 -8.74
N GLU A 42 -2.85 -16.49 -9.76
CA GLU A 42 -1.59 -15.77 -9.61
C GLU A 42 -1.84 -14.25 -9.71
N GLN A 43 -1.09 -13.46 -8.93
CA GLN A 43 -1.38 -12.05 -8.72
C GLN A 43 -1.26 -11.19 -9.98
N ILE A 44 -0.15 -11.26 -10.72
CA ILE A 44 0.09 -10.44 -11.92
C ILE A 44 -0.95 -10.73 -13.00
N ASN A 45 -1.36 -11.99 -13.15
CA ASN A 45 -2.38 -12.39 -14.11
C ASN A 45 -3.77 -11.84 -13.76
N VAL A 46 -4.06 -11.64 -12.47
CA VAL A 46 -5.34 -11.08 -12.01
C VAL A 46 -5.31 -9.56 -12.01
N THR A 47 -4.30 -8.94 -11.41
CA THR A 47 -4.23 -7.48 -11.26
C THR A 47 -3.71 -6.77 -12.51
N ARG A 48 -2.99 -7.47 -13.40
CA ARG A 48 -2.40 -6.90 -14.63
C ARG A 48 -1.62 -5.61 -14.40
N ASP A 49 -0.94 -5.50 -13.26
CA ASP A 49 -0.20 -4.30 -12.85
C ASP A 49 -1.07 -3.03 -12.75
N THR A 50 -2.39 -3.17 -12.62
CA THR A 50 -3.30 -2.03 -12.40
C THR A 50 -3.52 -1.73 -10.92
N THR A 51 -3.17 -2.66 -10.03
CA THR A 51 -3.26 -2.51 -8.57
C THR A 51 -2.25 -3.42 -7.86
N ASP A 52 -1.81 -2.96 -6.69
CA ASP A 52 -0.88 -3.69 -5.81
C ASP A 52 -1.58 -4.79 -4.99
N TYR A 53 -2.92 -4.74 -4.88
CA TYR A 53 -3.68 -5.58 -3.95
C TYR A 53 -4.50 -6.66 -4.66
N LEU A 54 -4.45 -7.89 -4.12
CA LEU A 54 -5.32 -9.00 -4.48
C LEU A 54 -5.80 -9.72 -3.21
N TRP A 55 -7.13 -9.75 -3.00
CA TRP A 55 -7.75 -10.39 -1.85
C TRP A 55 -8.28 -11.79 -2.18
N TYR A 56 -7.99 -12.78 -1.33
CA TYR A 56 -8.57 -14.11 -1.41
C TYR A 56 -9.64 -14.28 -0.33
N LYS A 57 -10.88 -14.53 -0.77
CA LYS A 57 -12.05 -14.82 0.09
C LYS A 57 -12.64 -16.18 -0.33
N THR A 58 -13.18 -16.95 0.62
CA THR A 58 -13.79 -18.29 0.40
C THR A 58 -15.15 -18.39 1.02
#